data_AF-A0A921KEA3-F1
#
_entry.id   AF-A0A921KEA3-F1
#
_cell.length_a   1.000
_cell.length_b   1.000
_cell.length_c   1.000
_cell.angle_alpha   90.00
_cell.angle_beta   90.00
_cell.angle_gamma   90.00
#
_symmetry.space_group_name_H-M   'P 1'
#
loop_
_entity.id
_entity.type
_entity.pdbx_description
1 polymer ?
#
loop_
_entity_poly.entity_id
_entity_poly.type
_entity_poly.pdbx_seq_one_letter_code
_entity_poly.pdbx_strand_id
1 'polypeptide(L)'
;MSFKIIIQLGFASVLLLLSTGAAWYEGGTIVTEPWEWKHTAIFSQMANGSVDSINDILPIDHFVYAAKFAPTFPLLMLLSSTYLIVLIGFILLKRNVKIFSYFLICIGFLFLFLSGFLSDSPTTGLKILFNTCLIIGILSIGIALLRFFNDKTKVVY
;
A
#
# COMPACT_ATOMS: atom_id res chain seq x y z
N MET A 1 -11.43 14.05 -19.62
CA MET A 1 -10.12 13.61 -19.07
C MET A 1 -9.11 13.58 -20.22
N SER A 2 -7.82 13.81 -19.95
CA SER A 2 -6.80 13.62 -20.99
C SER A 2 -6.60 12.13 -21.29
N PHE A 3 -6.41 11.77 -22.56
CA PHE A 3 -6.15 10.38 -23.00
C PHE A 3 -4.99 9.72 -22.23
N LYS A 4 -3.96 10.50 -21.89
CA LYS A 4 -2.81 10.04 -21.08
C LYS A 4 -3.22 9.53 -19.70
N ILE A 5 -4.17 10.20 -19.04
CA ILE A 5 -4.66 9.83 -17.70
C ILE A 5 -5.45 8.53 -17.78
N ILE A 6 -6.22 8.32 -18.85
CA ILE A 6 -6.99 7.10 -19.06
C ILE A 6 -6.04 5.91 -19.23
N ILE A 7 -4.96 6.06 -20.01
CA ILE A 7 -3.94 5.01 -20.16
C ILE A 7 -3.28 4.69 -18.81
N GLN A 8 -2.90 5.72 -18.03
CA GLN A 8 -2.29 5.54 -16.72
C GLN A 8 -3.22 4.79 -15.75
N LEU A 9 -4.50 5.16 -15.71
CA LEU A 9 -5.52 4.46 -14.92
C LEU A 9 -5.65 3.00 -15.35
N GLY A 10 -5.77 2.74 -16.66
CA GLY A 10 -5.90 1.38 -17.19
C GLY A 10 -4.69 0.52 -16.83
N PHE A 11 -3.48 1.01 -17.11
CA PHE A 11 -2.25 0.28 -16.84
C PHE A 11 -2.05 -0.02 -15.34
N ALA A 12 -2.22 1.00 -14.49
CA ALA A 12 -2.07 0.82 -13.05
C ALA A 12 -3.15 -0.09 -12.46
N SER A 13 -4.37 -0.09 -13.01
CA SER A 13 -5.45 -0.99 -12.59
C SER A 13 -5.15 -2.44 -12.97
N VAL A 14 -4.68 -2.69 -14.19
CA VAL A 14 -4.27 -4.04 -14.62
C VAL A 14 -3.11 -4.53 -13.77
N LEU A 15 -2.10 -3.70 -13.53
CA LEU A 15 -0.97 -4.04 -12.68
C LEU A 15 -1.42 -4.38 -11.26
N LEU A 16 -2.33 -3.58 -10.68
CA LEU A 16 -2.91 -3.84 -9.37
C LEU A 16 -3.61 -5.21 -9.35
N LEU A 17 -4.54 -5.47 -10.27
CA LEU A 17 -5.29 -6.73 -10.31
C LEU A 17 -4.37 -7.95 -10.47
N LEU A 18 -3.39 -7.89 -11.36
CA LEU A 18 -2.41 -8.96 -11.56
C LEU A 18 -1.56 -9.18 -10.30
N SER A 19 -1.06 -8.11 -9.69
CA SER A 19 -0.27 -8.20 -8.46
C SER A 19 -1.09 -8.72 -7.28
N THR A 20 -2.36 -8.35 -7.16
CA THR A 20 -3.28 -8.87 -6.14
C THR A 20 -3.50 -10.37 -6.34
N GLY A 21 -3.79 -10.81 -7.57
CA GLY A 21 -3.97 -12.23 -7.87
C GLY A 21 -2.71 -13.04 -7.59
N ALA A 22 -1.54 -12.54 -7.98
CA ALA A 22 -0.26 -13.20 -7.75
C ALA A 22 0.13 -13.24 -6.26
N ALA A 23 -0.05 -12.14 -5.53
CA ALA A 23 0.17 -12.10 -4.08
C ALA A 23 -0.76 -13.05 -3.33
N TRP A 24 -2.01 -13.15 -3.76
CA TRP A 24 -2.97 -14.10 -3.20
C TRP A 24 -2.55 -15.55 -3.47
N TYR A 25 -2.12 -15.85 -4.71
CA TYR A 25 -1.64 -17.17 -5.09
C TYR A 25 -0.40 -17.60 -4.31
N GLU A 26 0.65 -16.77 -4.25
CA GLU A 26 1.85 -17.04 -3.46
C GLU A 26 1.54 -17.17 -1.97
N GLY A 27 0.61 -16.33 -1.49
CA GLY A 27 0.08 -16.35 -0.14
C GLY A 27 -0.66 -17.62 0.24
N GLY A 28 -1.23 -18.33 -0.74
CA GLY A 28 -1.94 -19.60 -0.54
C GLY A 28 -1.07 -20.72 0.04
N THR A 29 0.25 -20.58 -0.02
CA THR A 29 1.21 -21.48 0.63
C THR A 29 1.01 -21.55 2.15
N ILE A 30 0.32 -20.57 2.76
CA ILE A 30 -0.09 -20.64 4.17
C ILE A 30 -0.85 -21.93 4.51
N VAL A 31 -1.63 -22.47 3.57
CA VAL A 31 -2.43 -23.69 3.77
C VAL A 31 -1.56 -24.93 3.99
N THR A 32 -0.37 -24.96 3.40
CA THR A 32 0.56 -26.10 3.50
C THR A 32 1.53 -26.00 4.67
N GLU A 33 1.58 -24.85 5.37
CA GLU A 33 2.54 -24.58 6.46
C GLU A 33 1.85 -24.27 7.81
N PRO A 34 1.25 -25.28 8.50
CA PRO A 34 0.48 -25.05 9.72
C PRO A 34 1.23 -24.40 10.88
N TRP A 35 2.54 -24.60 10.99
CA TRP A 35 3.34 -23.98 12.05
C TRP A 35 3.47 -22.46 11.90
N GLU A 36 3.30 -21.93 10.68
CA GLU A 36 3.34 -20.48 10.42
C GLU A 36 2.03 -19.78 10.78
N TRP A 37 0.92 -20.52 11.00
CA TRP A 37 -0.40 -19.93 11.25
C TRP A 37 -0.41 -19.02 12.47
N LYS A 38 0.34 -19.38 13.52
CA LYS A 38 0.49 -18.53 14.72
C LYS A 38 0.95 -17.11 14.39
N HIS A 39 1.78 -16.97 13.36
CA HIS A 39 2.38 -15.70 12.97
C HIS A 39 1.74 -15.07 11.73
N THR A 40 1.02 -15.83 10.91
CA THR A 40 0.51 -15.37 9.61
C THR A 40 -1.00 -15.33 9.49
N ALA A 41 -1.72 -16.18 10.23
CA ALA A 41 -3.19 -16.21 10.25
C ALA A 41 -3.78 -15.19 11.23
N ILE A 42 -3.31 -13.93 11.15
CA ILE A 42 -3.61 -12.87 12.14
C ILE A 42 -5.10 -12.53 12.13
N PHE A 43 -5.68 -12.35 10.94
CA PHE A 43 -7.09 -11.99 10.81
C PHE A 43 -8.01 -13.16 11.14
N SER A 44 -7.63 -14.37 10.76
CA SER A 44 -8.33 -15.60 11.14
C SER A 44 -8.35 -15.78 12.65
N GLN A 45 -7.23 -15.54 13.33
CA GLN A 45 -7.19 -15.63 14.78
C GLN A 45 -8.07 -14.56 15.44
N MET A 46 -8.10 -13.35 14.88
CA MET A 46 -8.96 -12.27 15.36
C MET A 46 -10.46 -12.57 15.16
N ALA A 47 -10.82 -13.26 14.08
CA ALA A 47 -12.20 -13.58 13.75
C ALA A 47 -12.72 -14.86 14.43
N ASN A 48 -11.89 -15.91 14.44
CA ASN A 48 -12.28 -17.28 14.80
C ASN A 48 -11.61 -17.78 16.09
N GLY A 49 -10.63 -17.06 16.65
CA GLY A 49 -9.89 -17.49 17.84
C GLY A 49 -8.68 -18.36 17.49
N SER A 50 -8.68 -19.63 17.90
CA SER A 50 -7.64 -20.58 17.46
C SER A 50 -7.89 -21.00 16.00
N VAL A 51 -6.82 -21.13 15.23
CA VAL A 51 -6.86 -21.65 13.86
C VAL A 51 -6.41 -23.10 13.93
N ASP A 52 -7.37 -24.01 13.95
CA ASP A 52 -7.11 -25.45 14.12
C ASP A 52 -7.27 -26.22 12.80
N SER A 53 -7.90 -25.61 11.80
CA SER A 53 -8.08 -26.18 10.46
C SER A 53 -7.83 -25.17 9.34
N ILE A 54 -7.55 -25.68 8.15
CA ILE A 54 -7.38 -24.87 6.93
C ILE A 54 -8.63 -24.03 6.63
N ASN A 55 -9.82 -24.55 6.94
CA ASN A 55 -11.09 -23.88 6.67
C ASN A 55 -11.28 -22.63 7.53
N ASP A 56 -10.51 -22.49 8.61
CA ASP A 56 -10.56 -21.32 9.48
C ASP A 56 -9.70 -20.16 8.93
N ILE A 57 -8.87 -20.42 7.90
CA ILE A 57 -7.97 -19.43 7.30
C ILE A 57 -8.74 -18.53 6.33
N LEU A 58 -8.83 -17.26 6.68
CA LEU A 58 -9.40 -16.22 5.84
C LEU A 58 -8.48 -15.89 4.66
N PRO A 59 -9.05 -15.58 3.48
CA PRO A 59 -8.27 -15.18 2.30
C PRO A 59 -7.34 -13.99 2.53
N ILE A 60 -7.67 -13.09 3.47
CA ILE A 60 -6.84 -11.93 3.81
C ILE A 60 -5.47 -12.34 4.40
N ASP A 61 -5.40 -13.46 5.11
CA ASP A 61 -4.15 -13.94 5.72
C ASP A 61 -3.16 -14.47 4.69
N HIS A 62 -3.63 -14.81 3.49
CA HIS A 62 -2.75 -15.17 2.38
C HIS A 62 -1.86 -13.97 2.01
N PHE A 63 -2.41 -12.75 2.03
CA PHE A 63 -1.62 -11.54 1.77
C PHE A 63 -0.63 -11.24 2.90
N VAL A 64 -0.97 -11.58 4.15
CA VAL A 64 -0.06 -11.45 5.31
C VAL A 64 1.13 -12.42 5.15
N TYR A 65 0.85 -13.66 4.74
CA TYR A 65 1.88 -14.65 4.45
C TYR A 65 2.78 -14.19 3.30
N ALA A 66 2.19 -13.78 2.17
CA ALA A 66 2.94 -13.29 1.02
C ALA A 66 3.80 -12.07 1.39
N ALA A 67 3.26 -11.10 2.13
CA ALA A 67 4.02 -9.93 2.57
C ALA A 67 5.26 -10.27 3.40
N LYS A 68 5.24 -11.38 4.14
CA LYS A 68 6.37 -11.85 4.96
C LYS A 68 7.41 -12.62 4.16
N PHE A 69 6.96 -13.55 3.32
CA PHE A 69 7.82 -14.57 2.71
C PHE A 69 8.02 -14.40 1.19
N ALA A 70 7.07 -13.78 0.50
CA ALA A 70 7.10 -13.52 -0.94
C ALA A 70 6.66 -12.07 -1.26
N PRO A 71 7.45 -11.06 -0.86
CA PRO A 71 7.02 -9.66 -0.81
C PRO A 71 6.91 -8.97 -2.17
N THR A 72 7.34 -9.61 -3.26
CA THR A 72 7.41 -9.01 -4.60
C THR A 72 6.05 -8.51 -5.09
N PHE A 73 5.04 -9.37 -5.09
CA PHE A 73 3.70 -8.97 -5.53
C PHE A 73 2.96 -8.10 -4.51
N PRO A 74 3.04 -8.33 -3.18
CA PRO A 74 2.59 -7.36 -2.18
C PRO A 74 3.19 -5.95 -2.37
N LEU A 75 4.47 -5.85 -2.75
CA LEU A 75 5.13 -4.58 -3.04
C LEU A 75 4.57 -3.91 -4.31
N LEU A 76 4.39 -4.67 -5.39
CA LEU A 76 3.77 -4.16 -6.62
C LEU A 76 2.32 -3.72 -6.38
N MET A 77 1.58 -4.46 -5.55
CA MET A 77 0.23 -4.12 -5.12
C MET A 77 0.22 -2.80 -4.33
N LEU A 78 1.15 -2.62 -3.39
CA LEU A 78 1.31 -1.37 -2.64
C LEU A 78 1.62 -0.18 -3.58
N LEU A 79 2.57 -0.34 -4.50
CA LEU A 79 2.98 0.74 -5.40
C LEU A 79 1.88 1.13 -6.38
N SER A 80 1.23 0.15 -7.01
CA SER A 80 0.15 0.38 -7.97
C SER A 80 -1.10 0.98 -7.33
N SER A 81 -1.50 0.49 -6.14
CA SER A 81 -2.61 1.06 -5.36
C SER A 81 -2.31 2.49 -4.92
N THR A 82 -1.12 2.76 -4.39
CA THR A 82 -0.70 4.11 -4.01
C THR A 82 -0.76 5.06 -5.20
N TYR A 83 -0.23 4.64 -6.34
CA TYR A 83 -0.26 5.42 -7.57
C TYR A 83 -1.70 5.73 -8.01
N LEU A 84 -2.59 4.74 -8.00
CA LEU A 84 -4.01 4.93 -8.34
C LEU A 84 -4.70 5.91 -7.39
N ILE A 85 -4.49 5.77 -6.08
CA ILE A 85 -5.06 6.68 -5.07
C ILE A 85 -4.59 8.12 -5.33
N VAL A 86 -3.29 8.32 -5.56
CA VAL A 86 -2.73 9.64 -5.86
C VAL A 86 -3.26 10.20 -7.19
N LEU A 87 -3.37 9.36 -8.23
CA LEU A 87 -3.88 9.77 -9.53
C LEU A 87 -5.36 10.16 -9.47
N ILE A 88 -6.19 9.36 -8.80
CA ILE A 88 -7.61 9.67 -8.55
C ILE A 88 -7.74 10.96 -7.74
N GLY A 89 -6.98 11.08 -6.66
CA GLY A 89 -6.92 12.30 -5.85
C GLY A 89 -6.52 13.52 -6.70
N PHE A 90 -5.56 13.36 -7.62
CA PHE A 90 -5.17 14.42 -8.53
C PHE A 90 -6.31 14.80 -9.47
N ILE A 91 -6.99 13.83 -10.07
CA ILE A 91 -8.13 14.08 -10.96
C ILE A 91 -9.23 14.88 -10.25
N LEU A 92 -9.57 14.49 -9.03
CA LEU A 92 -10.64 15.08 -8.24
C LEU A 92 -10.27 16.46 -7.68
N LEU A 93 -9.02 16.63 -7.21
CA LEU A 93 -8.59 17.79 -6.44
C LEU A 93 -7.71 18.76 -7.24
N LYS A 94 -7.38 18.49 -8.51
CA LYS A 94 -6.51 19.35 -9.35
C LYS A 94 -6.96 20.81 -9.44
N ARG A 95 -8.24 21.10 -9.22
CA ARG A 95 -8.80 22.46 -9.29
C ARG A 95 -8.26 23.34 -8.16
N ASN A 96 -7.97 22.77 -6.99
CA ASN A 96 -7.51 23.47 -5.81
C ASN A 96 -6.16 22.90 -5.36
N VAL A 97 -5.07 23.56 -5.75
CA VAL A 97 -3.70 23.10 -5.48
C VAL A 97 -3.47 22.88 -3.98
N LYS A 98 -4.00 23.75 -3.11
CA LYS A 98 -3.91 23.63 -1.66
C LYS A 98 -4.59 22.37 -1.12
N ILE A 99 -5.79 22.05 -1.61
CA ILE A 99 -6.53 20.85 -1.19
C ILE A 99 -5.78 19.58 -1.60
N PHE A 100 -5.23 19.55 -2.82
CA PHE A 100 -4.42 18.41 -3.25
C PHE A 100 -3.13 18.26 -2.43
N SER A 101 -2.48 19.37 -2.02
CA SER A 101 -1.34 19.30 -1.11
C SER A 101 -1.73 18.75 0.28
N TYR A 102 -2.86 19.16 0.85
CA TYR A 102 -3.34 18.56 2.11
C TYR A 102 -3.63 17.06 1.97
N PHE A 103 -4.22 16.65 0.84
CA PHE A 103 -4.45 15.24 0.53
C PHE A 103 -3.14 14.43 0.48
N LEU A 104 -2.08 14.96 -0.16
CA LEU A 104 -0.76 14.32 -0.17
C LEU A 104 -0.12 14.23 1.22
N ILE A 105 -0.31 15.26 2.07
CA ILE A 105 0.16 15.24 3.46
C ILE A 105 -0.56 14.14 4.26
N CYS A 106 -1.88 14.02 4.11
CA CYS A 106 -2.66 12.95 4.74
C CYS A 106 -2.16 11.56 4.31
N ILE A 107 -1.92 11.34 3.01
CA ILE A 107 -1.30 10.10 2.49
C ILE A 107 0.06 9.88 3.13
N GLY A 108 0.90 10.92 3.17
CA GLY A 108 2.24 10.84 3.72
C GLY A 108 2.25 10.41 5.20
N PHE A 109 1.41 11.02 6.02
CA PHE A 109 1.25 10.63 7.42
C PHE A 109 0.70 9.21 7.59
N LEU A 110 -0.26 8.80 6.75
CA LEU A 110 -0.79 7.43 6.77
C LEU A 110 0.33 6.41 6.50
N PHE A 111 1.17 6.66 5.49
CA PHE A 111 2.29 5.77 5.16
C PHE A 111 3.39 5.75 6.23
N LEU A 112 3.69 6.90 6.86
CA LEU A 112 4.61 6.96 8.00
C LEU A 112 4.05 6.21 9.21
N PHE A 113 2.77 6.39 9.51
CA PHE A 113 2.09 5.64 10.57
C PHE A 113 2.14 4.14 10.31
N LEU A 114 1.81 3.70 9.09
CA LEU A 114 1.87 2.30 8.69
C LEU A 114 3.29 1.74 8.76
N SER A 115 4.30 2.53 8.41
CA SER A 115 5.70 2.15 8.58
C SER A 115 6.06 1.92 10.05
N GLY A 116 5.53 2.72 10.98
CA GLY A 116 5.71 2.51 12.42
C GLY A 116 5.18 1.15 12.91
N PHE A 117 4.07 0.66 12.34
CA PHE A 117 3.57 -0.68 12.67
C PHE A 117 4.43 -1.82 12.11
N LEU A 118 5.19 -1.56 11.05
CA LEU A 118 6.02 -2.55 10.36
C LEU A 118 7.46 -2.61 10.88
N SER A 119 7.88 -1.66 11.73
CA SER A 119 9.29 -1.46 12.14
C SER A 119 9.88 -2.65 12.91
N ASP A 120 9.06 -3.33 13.71
CA ASP A 120 9.53 -4.35 14.64
C ASP A 120 9.60 -5.75 14.00
N SER A 121 9.37 -5.86 12.69
CA SER A 121 9.30 -7.15 12.04
C SER A 121 10.67 -7.79 11.80
N PRO A 122 10.86 -9.07 12.18
CA PRO A 122 12.10 -9.79 11.93
C PRO A 122 12.27 -10.22 10.46
N THR A 123 11.17 -10.29 9.69
CA THR A 123 11.16 -10.86 8.33
C THR A 123 11.70 -9.89 7.28
N THR A 124 12.46 -10.41 6.32
CA THR A 124 12.98 -9.62 5.19
C THR A 124 11.86 -8.97 4.37
N GLY A 125 10.74 -9.67 4.14
CA GLY A 125 9.62 -9.14 3.37
C GLY A 125 8.97 -7.90 3.99
N LEU A 126 8.70 -7.94 5.29
CA LEU A 126 8.14 -6.79 5.98
C LEU A 126 9.14 -5.63 6.11
N LYS A 127 10.46 -5.88 6.17
CA LYS A 127 11.48 -4.82 6.11
C LYS A 127 11.47 -4.09 4.76
N ILE A 128 11.27 -4.81 3.66
CA ILE A 128 11.13 -4.21 2.32
C ILE A 128 9.88 -3.34 2.26
N LEU A 129 8.74 -3.83 2.76
CA LEU A 129 7.50 -3.06 2.83
C LEU A 129 7.63 -1.85 3.75
N PHE A 130 8.28 -1.99 4.91
CA PHE A 130 8.60 -0.90 5.83
C PHE A 130 9.35 0.23 5.12
N ASN A 131 10.49 -0.09 4.50
CA ASN A 131 11.31 0.89 3.80
C ASN A 131 10.54 1.57 2.67
N THR A 132 9.72 0.81 1.94
CA THR A 132 8.91 1.35 0.84
C THR A 132 7.85 2.31 1.37
N CYS A 133 7.10 1.93 2.42
CA CYS A 133 6.12 2.80 3.06
C CYS A 133 6.77 4.09 3.59
N LEU A 134 7.94 3.99 4.22
CA LEU A 134 8.69 5.14 4.74
C LEU A 134 9.07 6.09 3.60
N ILE A 135 9.64 5.57 2.50
CA ILE A 135 10.03 6.38 1.33
C ILE A 135 8.80 7.06 0.70
N ILE A 136 7.71 6.33 0.48
CA ILE A 136 6.45 6.90 -0.06
C ILE A 136 5.94 8.02 0.86
N GLY A 137 5.97 7.81 2.18
CA GLY A 137 5.55 8.78 3.17
C GLY A 137 6.33 10.09 3.08
N ILE A 138 7.66 9.99 3.11
CA ILE A 138 8.57 11.15 3.01
C ILE A 138 8.41 11.87 1.68
N LEU A 139 8.39 11.13 0.56
CA LEU A 139 8.24 11.73 -0.78
C LEU A 139 6.91 12.47 -0.92
N SER A 140 5.82 11.91 -0.40
CA SER A 140 4.48 12.52 -0.48
C SER A 140 4.43 13.85 0.27
N ILE A 141 5.01 13.90 1.49
CA ILE A 141 5.11 15.13 2.28
C ILE A 141 6.04 16.14 1.60
N GLY A 142 7.20 15.69 1.11
CA GLY A 142 8.16 16.54 0.41
C GLY A 142 7.54 17.22 -0.82
N ILE A 143 6.83 16.46 -1.66
CA ILE A 143 6.11 16.99 -2.83
C ILE A 143 5.04 17.99 -2.40
N ALA A 144 4.29 17.70 -1.33
CA ALA A 144 3.25 18.61 -0.85
C ALA A 144 3.82 19.95 -0.36
N LEU A 145 4.95 19.91 0.37
CA LEU A 145 5.65 21.11 0.85
C LEU A 145 6.19 21.94 -0.32
N LEU A 146 6.86 21.31 -1.29
CA LEU A 146 7.35 21.99 -2.50
C LEU A 146 6.23 22.69 -3.25
N ARG A 147 5.06 22.06 -3.38
CA ARG A 147 3.88 22.67 -4.00
C ARG A 147 3.36 23.86 -3.21
N PHE A 148 3.40 23.80 -1.87
CA PHE A 148 2.96 24.90 -1.01
C PHE A 148 3.86 26.13 -1.13
N PHE A 149 5.19 25.93 -1.20
CA PHE A 149 6.14 27.03 -1.42
C PHE A 149 5.97 27.65 -2.81
N ASN A 150 5.78 26.84 -3.86
CA ASN A 150 5.58 27.34 -5.23
C ASN A 150 4.24 28.05 -5.45
N ASP A 151 3.21 27.75 -4.67
CA ASP A 151 1.93 28.48 -4.72
C ASP A 151 2.07 29.88 -4.12
N LYS A 152 2.82 30.00 -3.01
CA LYS A 152 3.07 31.29 -2.35
C LYS A 152 3.90 32.25 -3.22
N THR A 153 4.87 31.75 -3.97
CA THR A 153 5.69 32.61 -4.85
C THR A 153 4.90 33.20 -6.02
N LYS A 154 3.79 32.58 -6.45
CA LYS A 154 2.92 33.11 -7.51
C LYS A 154 1.98 34.23 -7.08
N VAL A 155 1.78 34.44 -5.78
CA VAL A 155 0.89 35.49 -5.24
C VAL A 155 1.65 36.80 -5.00
N VAL A 156 2.99 36.77 -5.09
CA VAL A 156 3.88 37.90 -4.74
C VAL A 156 4.37 38.66 -6.00
N TYR A 157 4.01 38.22 -7.21
CA TYR A 157 4.24 38.92 -8.48
C TYR A 157 2.92 39.28 -9.13
#